data_AF-A0A952Y8T6-F1
#
_entry.id   AF-A0A952Y8T6-F1
#
_cell.length_a   1.000
_cell.length_b   1.000
_cell.length_c   1.000
_cell.angle_alpha   90.00
_cell.angle_beta   90.00
_cell.angle_gamma   90.00
#
_symmetry.space_group_name_H-M   'P 1'
#
loop_
_entity.id
_entity.type
_entity.pdbx_description
1 polymer ?
#
loop_
_entity_poly.entity_id
_entity_poly.type
_entity_poly.pdbx_seq_one_letter_code
_entity_poly.pdbx_strand_id
1 'polypeptide(L)'
;MSHVVMVWFRADRAQDRACAERLSLLGRRMAGAQGVEARSGWRDEPGYRTWLETYEPLGAGGCDAFIGALQAAAKELGLDALAMGGRHVEVFEWSA
;
A
#
# COMPACT_ATOMS: atom_id res chain seq x y z
N MET A 1 -11.23 14.98 -11.59
CA MET A 1 -11.07 14.65 -10.17
C MET A 1 -10.10 13.48 -10.09
N SER A 2 -8.98 13.66 -9.40
CA SER A 2 -7.96 12.62 -9.21
C SER A 2 -8.13 12.00 -7.82
N HIS A 3 -7.82 10.71 -7.71
CA HIS A 3 -7.85 10.00 -6.44
C HIS A 3 -6.44 9.70 -5.97
N VAL A 4 -6.28 9.64 -4.64
CA VAL A 4 -5.11 9.09 -3.97
C VAL A 4 -5.58 7.86 -3.21
N VAL A 5 -4.96 6.72 -3.48
CA VAL A 5 -5.16 5.51 -2.66
C VAL A 5 -4.02 5.44 -1.67
N MET A 6 -4.36 5.47 -0.39
CA MET A 6 -3.43 5.29 0.73
C MET A 6 -3.70 3.94 1.37
N VAL A 7 -2.63 3.19 1.64
CA VAL A 7 -2.73 1.97 2.44
C VAL A 7 -1.78 2.05 3.61
N TRP A 8 -2.23 1.63 4.77
CA TRP A 8 -1.40 1.56 5.96
C TRP A 8 -1.67 0.29 6.77
N PHE A 9 -0.65 -0.14 7.51
CA PHE A 9 -0.74 -1.25 8.45
C PHE A 9 0.35 -1.16 9.50
N ARG A 10 0.14 -1.84 10.63
CA ARG A 10 1.16 -1.98 11.68
C ARG A 10 1.88 -3.31 11.51
N ALA A 11 3.17 -3.35 11.79
CA ALA A 11 3.94 -4.60 11.79
C ALA A 11 4.97 -4.60 12.92
N ASP A 12 5.27 -5.79 13.44
CA ASP A 12 6.33 -6.00 14.41
C ASP A 12 7.69 -5.55 13.82
N ARG A 13 8.53 -4.89 14.63
CA ARG A 13 9.85 -4.42 14.20
C ARG A 13 10.76 -5.56 13.73
N ALA A 14 10.57 -6.78 14.24
CA ALA A 14 11.27 -7.96 13.75
C ALA A 14 11.00 -8.25 12.27
N GLN A 15 9.89 -7.72 11.72
CA GLN A 15 9.48 -7.89 10.34
C GLN A 15 9.84 -6.70 9.43
N ASP A 16 10.61 -5.72 9.92
CA ASP A 16 10.88 -4.48 9.17
C ASP A 16 11.49 -4.75 7.79
N ARG A 17 12.46 -5.67 7.74
CA ARG A 17 13.09 -6.07 6.47
C ARG A 17 12.08 -6.72 5.52
N ALA A 18 11.25 -7.62 6.03
CA ALA A 18 10.23 -8.28 5.23
C ALA A 18 9.18 -7.29 4.70
N CYS A 19 8.80 -6.30 5.51
CA CYS A 19 7.89 -5.24 5.11
C CYS A 19 8.49 -4.38 3.98
N ALA A 20 9.72 -3.91 4.15
CA ALA A 20 10.42 -3.11 3.14
C ALA A 20 10.57 -3.86 1.81
N GLU A 21 10.99 -5.13 1.85
CA GLU A 21 11.16 -5.96 0.66
C GLU A 21 9.82 -6.19 -0.07
N ARG A 22 8.76 -6.54 0.66
CA ARG A 22 7.44 -6.83 0.08
C ARG A 22 6.73 -5.57 -0.44
N LEU A 23 6.85 -4.44 0.24
CA LEU A 23 6.33 -3.16 -0.26
C LEU A 23 7.06 -2.71 -1.52
N SER A 24 8.39 -2.89 -1.57
CA SER A 24 9.16 -2.60 -2.79
C SER A 24 8.74 -3.48 -3.97
N LEU A 25 8.48 -4.78 -3.73
CA LEU A 25 7.96 -5.71 -4.72
C LEU A 25 6.54 -5.33 -5.17
N LEU A 26 5.66 -5.00 -4.22
CA LEU A 26 4.29 -4.58 -4.50
C LEU A 26 4.29 -3.31 -5.36
N GLY A 27 5.05 -2.29 -4.98
CA GLY A 27 5.16 -1.05 -5.74
C GLY A 27 5.63 -1.28 -7.19
N ARG A 28 6.67 -2.12 -7.40
CA ARG A 28 7.11 -2.51 -8.75
C ARG A 28 6.01 -3.24 -9.54
N ARG A 29 5.25 -4.12 -8.89
CA ARG A 29 4.16 -4.86 -9.54
C ARG A 29 3.01 -3.93 -9.94
N MET A 30 2.64 -2.99 -9.08
CA MET A 30 1.60 -2.01 -9.39
C MET A 30 2.05 -1.06 -10.51
N ALA A 31 3.30 -0.61 -10.50
CA ALA A 31 3.86 0.19 -11.58
C ALA A 31 3.83 -0.57 -12.92
N GLY A 32 4.24 -1.84 -12.94
CA GLY A 32 4.26 -2.64 -14.16
C GLY A 32 2.88 -3.03 -14.69
N ALA A 33 1.92 -3.34 -13.81
CA ALA A 33 0.61 -3.85 -14.20
C ALA A 33 -0.45 -2.75 -14.38
N GLN A 34 -0.34 -1.65 -13.64
CA GLN A 34 -1.35 -0.57 -13.60
C GLN A 34 -0.78 0.79 -14.02
N GLY A 35 0.54 0.90 -14.22
CA GLY A 35 1.17 2.17 -14.59
C GLY A 35 1.21 3.21 -13.46
N VAL A 36 0.99 2.80 -12.20
CA VAL A 36 0.93 3.69 -11.03
C VAL A 36 2.09 3.38 -10.09
N GLU A 37 2.95 4.37 -9.87
CA GLU A 37 4.08 4.25 -8.95
C GLU A 37 3.62 4.37 -7.49
N ALA A 38 4.26 3.59 -6.62
CA ALA A 38 4.05 3.67 -5.18
C ALA A 38 5.08 4.60 -4.55
N ARG A 39 4.64 5.40 -3.56
CA ARG A 39 5.55 5.96 -2.55
C ARG A 39 5.27 5.28 -1.24
N SER A 40 6.30 4.71 -0.62
CA SER A 40 6.19 4.04 0.67
C SER A 40 7.05 4.70 1.74
N GLY A 41 6.59 4.65 2.97
CA GLY A 41 7.33 5.11 4.14
C GLY A 41 6.86 4.41 5.40
N TRP A 42 7.39 4.84 6.55
CA TRP A 42 6.97 4.32 7.84
C TRP A 42 7.05 5.39 8.91
N ARG A 43 6.23 5.22 9.94
CA ARG A 43 6.32 5.94 11.21
C ARG A 43 6.80 4.97 12.28
N ASP A 44 7.82 5.36 13.03
CA ASP A 44 8.33 4.58 14.15
C ASP A 44 7.41 4.75 15.37
N GLU A 45 7.05 3.65 16.01
CA GLU A 45 6.23 3.64 17.23
C GLU A 45 6.85 2.69 18.28
N PRO A 46 6.53 2.84 19.58
CA PRO A 46 7.02 1.92 20.60
C PRO A 46 6.49 0.49 20.35
N GLY A 47 7.39 -0.43 19.99
CA GLY A 47 7.10 -1.86 19.82
C GLY A 47 6.68 -2.29 18.40
N TYR A 48 6.36 -1.37 17.49
CA TYR A 48 5.98 -1.69 16.10
C TYR A 48 6.30 -0.52 15.16
N ARG A 49 6.13 -0.72 13.86
CA ARG A 49 6.10 0.36 12.87
C ARG A 49 4.76 0.42 12.18
N THR A 50 4.31 1.64 11.89
CA THR A 50 3.20 1.87 10.98
C THR A 50 3.77 2.10 9.59
N TRP A 51 3.54 1.16 8.68
CA TRP A 51 3.93 1.25 7.28
C TRP A 51 2.85 1.94 6.47
N LEU A 52 3.26 2.72 5.48
CA LEU A 52 2.39 3.50 4.61
C LEU A 52 2.81 3.31 3.15
N GLU A 53 1.84 3.23 2.26
CA GLU A 53 2.01 3.35 0.81
C GLU A 53 0.94 4.29 0.23
N THR A 54 1.33 5.10 -0.75
CA THR A 54 0.42 5.98 -1.49
C THR A 54 0.57 5.76 -2.98
N TYR A 55 -0.56 5.77 -3.68
CA TYR A 55 -0.68 5.58 -5.11
C TYR A 55 -1.46 6.73 -5.72
N GLU A 56 -0.79 7.55 -6.51
CA GLU A 56 -1.36 8.74 -7.13
C GLU A 56 -0.61 9.12 -8.43
N PRO A 57 -1.28 9.80 -9.37
CA PRO A 57 -2.72 10.07 -9.43
C PRO A 57 -3.51 8.89 -10.01
N LEU A 58 -4.70 8.62 -9.47
CA LEU A 58 -5.66 7.64 -10.02
C LEU A 58 -6.85 8.34 -10.68
N GLY A 59 -7.26 7.88 -11.86
CA GLY A 59 -8.48 8.32 -12.52
C GLY A 59 -9.72 7.77 -11.82
N ALA A 60 -10.80 8.56 -11.76
CA ALA A 60 -12.03 8.19 -11.04
C ALA A 60 -12.65 6.84 -11.45
N GLY A 61 -12.62 6.49 -12.73
CA GLY A 61 -13.19 5.23 -13.23
C GLY A 61 -12.36 3.97 -12.96
N GLY A 62 -11.13 4.11 -12.42
CA GLY A 62 -10.20 2.99 -12.23
C GLY A 62 -9.90 2.65 -10.76
N CYS A 63 -10.45 3.40 -9.80
CA CYS A 63 -10.05 3.30 -8.40
C CYS A 63 -10.38 1.93 -7.79
N ASP A 64 -11.61 1.44 -7.94
CA ASP A 64 -12.03 0.16 -7.38
C ASP A 64 -11.26 -1.03 -7.98
N ALA A 65 -11.06 -1.00 -9.31
CA ALA A 65 -10.27 -2.03 -10.00
C ALA A 65 -8.81 -2.03 -9.54
N PHE A 66 -8.24 -0.83 -9.34
CA PHE A 66 -6.90 -0.67 -8.80
C PHE A 66 -6.79 -1.22 -7.38
N ILE A 67 -7.74 -0.90 -6.50
CA ILE A 67 -7.77 -1.40 -5.11
C ILE A 67 -7.89 -2.92 -5.09
N GLY A 68 -8.74 -3.51 -5.93
CA GLY A 68 -8.86 -4.96 -6.05
C GLY A 68 -7.55 -5.62 -6.48
N ALA A 69 -6.88 -5.07 -7.50
CA ALA A 69 -5.57 -5.56 -7.94
C ALA A 69 -4.49 -5.42 -6.87
N LEU A 70 -4.48 -4.29 -6.15
CA LEU A 70 -3.56 -4.01 -5.04
C LEU A 70 -3.73 -5.01 -3.89
N GLN A 71 -4.97 -5.27 -3.49
CA GLN A 71 -5.29 -6.22 -2.43
C GLN A 71 -4.88 -7.66 -2.82
N ALA A 72 -5.18 -8.09 -4.05
CA ALA A 72 -4.78 -9.40 -4.54
C ALA A 72 -3.25 -9.55 -4.57
N ALA A 73 -2.54 -8.58 -5.13
CA ALA A 73 -1.08 -8.59 -5.19
C ALA A 73 -0.43 -8.61 -3.80
N ALA A 74 -0.94 -7.81 -2.86
CA ALA A 74 -0.42 -7.77 -1.50
C ALA A 74 -0.66 -9.08 -0.73
N LYS A 75 -1.82 -9.72 -0.94
CA LYS A 75 -2.12 -11.04 -0.39
C LYS A 75 -1.15 -12.10 -0.93
N GLU A 76 -0.91 -12.11 -2.23
CA GLU A 76 0.06 -13.04 -2.86
C GLU A 76 1.49 -12.83 -2.36
N LEU A 77 1.88 -11.58 -2.10
CA LEU A 77 3.19 -11.24 -1.52
C LEU A 77 3.25 -11.50 0.00
N GLY A 78 2.15 -11.92 0.62
CA GLY A 78 2.07 -12.24 2.04
C GLY A 78 2.13 -11.02 2.96
N LEU A 79 1.81 -9.82 2.48
CA LEU A 79 1.78 -8.61 3.32
C LEU A 79 0.73 -8.70 4.44
N ASP A 80 -0.41 -9.34 4.17
CA ASP A 80 -1.49 -9.52 5.16
C ASP A 80 -1.01 -10.31 6.39
N ALA A 81 -0.07 -11.24 6.22
CA ALA A 81 0.50 -12.02 7.31
C ALA A 81 1.47 -11.21 8.19
N LEU A 82 1.98 -10.07 7.71
CA LEU A 82 2.83 -9.16 8.49
C LEU A 82 2.00 -8.09 9.22
N ALA A 83 0.77 -7.85 8.75
CA ALA A 83 -0.07 -6.75 9.19
C ALA A 83 -0.79 -7.09 10.50
N MET A 84 -0.33 -6.50 11.60
CA MET A 84 -1.01 -6.53 12.90
C MET A 84 -2.36 -5.81 12.79
N GLY A 85 -3.45 -6.58 12.79
CA GLY A 85 -4.81 -6.04 12.64
C GLY A 85 -5.23 -5.83 11.18
N GLY A 86 -4.45 -6.29 10.21
CA GLY A 86 -4.75 -6.19 8.78
C GLY A 86 -4.27 -4.90 8.13
N ARG A 87 -4.54 -4.77 6.83
CA ARG A 87 -4.21 -3.60 6.01
C ARG A 87 -5.45 -2.73 5.83
N HIS A 88 -5.28 -1.43 6.03
CA HIS A 88 -6.33 -0.43 5.89
C HIS A 88 -6.14 0.35 4.59
N VAL A 89 -7.21 0.49 3.81
CA VAL A 89 -7.22 1.22 2.54
C VAL A 89 -8.11 2.45 2.72
N GLU A 90 -7.59 3.62 2.37
CA GLU A 90 -8.30 4.88 2.34
C GLU A 90 -8.17 5.52 0.95
N VAL A 91 -9.26 6.11 0.47
CA VAL A 91 -9.32 6.79 -0.82
C VAL A 91 -9.62 8.26 -0.57
N PHE A 92 -8.77 9.14 -1.08
CA PHE A 92 -8.97 10.58 -1.02
C PHE A 92 -9.29 11.13 -2.40
N GLU A 93 -10.31 11.97 -2.47
CA GLU A 93 -10.64 12.75 -3.66
C GLU A 93 -9.88 14.07 -3.63
N TRP A 94 -9.21 14.38 -4.74
CA TRP A 94 -8.57 15.66 -4.97
C TRP A 94 -9.22 16.36 -6.16
N SER A 95 -9.87 17.49 -5.89
CA SER A 95 -10.23 18.50 -6.88
C SER A 95 -9.25 19.68 -6.72
N ALA A 96 -8.38 19.85 -7.72
CA ALA A 96 -7.62 21.10 -7.86
C ALA A 96 -8.55 22.24 -8.28
#